data_AF-A0A956QL38-F1
#
_entry.id   AF-A0A956QL38-F1
#
_cell.length_a   1.000
_cell.length_b   1.000
_cell.length_c   1.000
_cell.angle_alpha   90.00
_cell.angle_beta   90.00
_cell.angle_gamma   90.00
#
_symmetry.space_group_name_H-M   'P 1'
#
loop_
_entity.id
_entity.type
_entity.pdbx_description
1 polymer ?
#
loop_
_entity_poly.entity_id
_entity_poly.type
_entity_poly.pdbx_seq_one_letter_code
_entity_poly.pdbx_strand_id
1 'polypeptide(L)'
;ELFGHHWYEGPSFLYYLFKKLHYDQNQTELITPSAYLAANPTSQDMYPCVSSWGHKGTFEKWMYGGTSWMYRHAHEAADEMGKLAKLGYDNALQKRVLAQAGRQLMLAMSSDLPFVISNGHFVDRMKDLFFSSLREFWRLTNEFRRLREGGDIDEDRLRCLELENCVFPNLDPKWFESL
;
A
#
# COMPACT_ATOMS: atom_id res chain seq x y z
N GLU A 1 -3.99 -16.43 0.09
CA GLU A 1 -3.02 -17.47 -0.33
C GLU A 1 -3.75 -18.81 -0.55
N LEU A 2 -4.66 -18.87 -1.52
CA LEU A 2 -5.57 -20.03 -1.63
C LEU A 2 -4.83 -21.32 -2.02
N PHE A 3 -4.07 -21.28 -3.11
CA PHE A 3 -3.41 -22.46 -3.65
C PHE A 3 -2.05 -22.71 -2.96
N GLY A 4 -2.00 -23.70 -2.09
CA GLY A 4 -0.79 -24.19 -1.41
C GLY A 4 -0.73 -23.85 0.08
N HIS A 5 -1.40 -22.78 0.53
CA HIS A 5 -1.49 -22.43 1.95
C HIS A 5 -2.83 -22.82 2.56
N HIS A 6 -3.96 -22.29 2.05
CA HIS A 6 -5.28 -22.69 2.53
C HIS A 6 -5.77 -24.01 1.93
N TRP A 7 -5.41 -24.28 0.67
CA TRP A 7 -5.69 -25.52 -0.02
C TRP A 7 -4.39 -26.17 -0.48
N TYR A 8 -3.97 -27.21 0.24
CA TYR A 8 -2.67 -27.87 0.05
C TYR A 8 -2.47 -28.38 -1.39
N GLU A 9 -3.47 -29.02 -1.98
CA GLU A 9 -3.39 -29.59 -3.34
C GLU A 9 -3.54 -28.54 -4.44
N GLY A 10 -3.81 -27.27 -4.08
CA GLY A 10 -4.05 -26.20 -5.03
C GLY A 10 -2.98 -26.04 -6.13
N PRO A 11 -1.67 -26.11 -5.83
CA PRO A 11 -0.63 -26.06 -6.85
C PRO A 11 -0.68 -27.25 -7.81
N SER A 12 -0.92 -28.47 -7.29
CA SER A 12 -1.11 -29.67 -8.11
C SER A 12 -2.35 -29.55 -9.00
N PHE A 13 -3.44 -29.01 -8.46
CA PHE A 13 -4.65 -28.73 -9.23
C PHE A 13 -4.36 -27.78 -10.40
N LEU A 14 -3.70 -26.64 -10.17
CA LEU A 14 -3.34 -25.69 -11.23
C LEU A 14 -2.43 -26.32 -12.27
N TYR A 15 -1.44 -27.13 -11.85
CA TYR A 15 -0.57 -27.87 -12.77
C TYR A 15 -1.37 -28.79 -13.70
N TYR A 16 -2.23 -29.64 -13.14
CA TYR A 16 -3.03 -30.56 -13.94
C TYR A 16 -4.08 -29.85 -14.79
N LEU A 17 -4.68 -28.76 -14.29
CA LEU A 17 -5.61 -27.92 -15.04
C LEU A 17 -4.94 -27.39 -16.31
N PHE A 18 -3.78 -26.74 -16.19
CA PHE A 18 -3.07 -26.20 -17.34
C PHE A 18 -2.55 -27.28 -18.30
N LYS A 19 -2.08 -28.41 -17.76
CA LYS A 19 -1.65 -29.55 -18.59
C LYS A 19 -2.82 -30.09 -19.43
N LYS A 20 -3.99 -30.29 -18.83
CA LYS A 20 -5.17 -30.79 -19.53
C LYS A 20 -5.71 -29.79 -20.54
N LEU A 21 -5.73 -28.49 -20.20
CA LEU A 21 -6.10 -27.45 -21.16
C LEU A 21 -5.15 -27.43 -22.36
N HIS A 22 -3.87 -27.72 -22.19
CA HIS A 22 -2.93 -27.71 -23.32
C HIS A 22 -2.98 -28.98 -24.19
N TYR A 23 -3.06 -30.16 -23.56
CA TYR A 23 -2.89 -31.44 -24.28
C TYR A 23 -4.19 -32.19 -24.58
N ASP A 24 -5.23 -32.03 -23.77
CA ASP A 24 -6.40 -32.92 -23.81
C ASP A 24 -7.61 -32.30 -24.55
N GLN A 25 -7.46 -31.08 -25.09
CA GLN A 25 -8.51 -30.35 -25.82
C GLN A 25 -7.92 -29.32 -26.80
N ASN A 26 -8.72 -28.84 -27.75
CA ASN A 26 -8.32 -27.85 -28.76
C ASN A 26 -9.38 -26.74 -29.03
N GLN A 27 -10.33 -26.55 -28.11
CA GLN A 27 -11.44 -25.60 -28.20
C GLN A 27 -11.15 -24.25 -27.54
N THR A 28 -10.26 -24.21 -26.55
CA THR A 28 -9.93 -23.02 -25.75
C THR A 28 -8.43 -22.88 -25.55
N GLU A 29 -7.94 -21.68 -25.24
CA GLU A 29 -6.52 -21.45 -24.97
C GLU A 29 -6.32 -20.56 -23.73
N LEU A 30 -5.18 -20.74 -23.09
CA LEU A 30 -4.73 -19.86 -22.02
C LEU A 30 -4.04 -18.65 -22.63
N ILE A 31 -4.45 -17.45 -22.22
CA ILE A 31 -3.91 -16.20 -22.71
C ILE A 31 -3.68 -15.24 -21.55
N THR A 32 -2.68 -14.36 -21.69
CA THR A 32 -2.50 -13.26 -20.73
C THR A 32 -3.48 -12.13 -21.06
N PRO A 33 -3.92 -11.34 -20.07
CA PRO A 33 -4.81 -10.20 -20.34
C PRO A 33 -4.24 -9.24 -21.40
N SER A 34 -2.93 -8.97 -21.38
CA SER A 34 -2.29 -8.07 -22.35
C SER A 34 -2.28 -8.65 -23.77
N ALA A 35 -2.03 -9.95 -23.93
CA ALA A 35 -2.09 -10.59 -25.24
C ALA A 35 -3.53 -10.62 -25.78
N TYR A 36 -4.53 -10.85 -24.90
CA TYR A 36 -5.93 -10.80 -25.28
C TYR A 36 -6.34 -9.41 -25.78
N LEU A 37 -5.98 -8.35 -25.06
CA LEU A 37 -6.28 -6.97 -25.46
C LEU A 37 -5.57 -6.58 -26.77
N ALA A 38 -4.35 -7.06 -27.01
CA ALA A 38 -3.64 -6.85 -28.27
C ALA A 38 -4.31 -7.55 -29.45
N ALA A 39 -4.83 -8.77 -29.24
CA ALA A 39 -5.54 -9.55 -30.26
C ALA A 39 -6.99 -9.07 -30.48
N ASN A 40 -7.60 -8.44 -29.47
CA ASN A 40 -8.99 -7.98 -29.47
C ASN A 40 -9.06 -6.47 -29.17
N PRO A 41 -8.69 -5.61 -30.14
CA PRO A 41 -8.58 -4.16 -29.92
C PRO A 41 -9.94 -3.47 -29.75
N THR A 42 -11.03 -4.11 -30.16
CA THR A 42 -12.38 -3.58 -30.00
C THR A 42 -13.00 -4.19 -28.75
N SER A 43 -13.32 -3.34 -27.78
CA SER A 43 -14.02 -3.70 -26.56
C SER A 43 -15.34 -2.93 -26.46
N GLN A 44 -16.27 -3.46 -25.68
CA GLN A 44 -17.49 -2.74 -25.35
C GLN A 44 -17.16 -1.60 -24.38
N ASP A 45 -17.66 -0.40 -24.66
CA ASP A 45 -17.58 0.72 -23.72
C ASP A 45 -18.47 0.45 -22.51
N MET A 46 -17.87 0.57 -21.32
CA MET A 46 -18.56 0.35 -20.05
C MET A 46 -18.18 1.41 -19.04
N TYR A 47 -19.16 1.83 -18.24
CA TYR A 47 -18.96 2.72 -17.09
C TYR A 47 -19.10 1.88 -15.82
N PRO A 48 -17.98 1.50 -15.16
CA PRO A 48 -18.06 0.72 -13.94
C PRO A 48 -18.66 1.56 -12.82
N CYS A 49 -19.59 0.97 -12.07
CA CYS A 49 -20.08 1.55 -10.83
C CYS A 49 -19.02 1.42 -9.73
N VAL A 50 -19.02 2.38 -8.80
CA VAL A 50 -18.19 2.36 -7.60
C VAL A 50 -18.48 1.09 -6.80
N SER A 51 -17.50 0.20 -6.70
CA SER A 51 -17.63 -1.12 -6.09
C SER A 51 -16.27 -1.66 -5.65
N SER A 52 -16.30 -2.76 -4.89
CA SER A 52 -15.12 -3.57 -4.57
C SER A 52 -15.41 -5.04 -4.82
N TRP A 53 -14.40 -5.90 -4.79
CA TRP A 53 -14.57 -7.36 -4.73
C TRP A 53 -14.76 -7.91 -3.29
N GLY A 54 -14.95 -7.01 -2.32
CA GLY A 54 -15.12 -7.34 -0.91
C GLY A 54 -16.55 -7.77 -0.56
N HIS A 55 -16.87 -7.69 0.74
CA HIS A 55 -18.19 -8.05 1.24
C HIS A 55 -19.28 -7.22 0.56
N LYS A 56 -20.30 -7.90 0.00
CA LYS A 56 -21.43 -7.30 -0.73
C LYS A 56 -21.05 -6.41 -1.92
N GLY A 57 -19.80 -6.46 -2.38
CA GLY A 57 -19.32 -5.57 -3.43
C GLY A 57 -19.13 -4.10 -3.01
N THR A 58 -19.11 -3.81 -1.70
CA THR A 58 -19.02 -2.44 -1.16
C THR A 58 -17.69 -2.19 -0.44
N PHE A 59 -17.49 -0.98 0.10
CA PHE A 59 -16.31 -0.64 0.92
C PHE A 59 -16.52 -0.85 2.43
N GLU A 60 -17.58 -1.56 2.85
CA GLU A 60 -17.94 -1.79 4.26
C GLU A 60 -16.75 -2.27 5.10
N LYS A 61 -15.92 -3.16 4.55
CA LYS A 61 -14.76 -3.74 5.25
C LYS A 61 -13.59 -2.78 5.48
N TRP A 62 -13.55 -1.65 4.80
CA TRP A 62 -12.45 -0.69 4.91
C TRP A 62 -12.91 0.60 5.57
N MET A 63 -14.05 1.15 5.15
CA MET A 63 -14.43 2.55 5.43
C MET A 63 -15.47 2.76 6.53
N TYR A 64 -16.09 1.69 7.03
CA TYR A 64 -17.26 1.80 7.92
C TYR A 64 -17.02 1.16 9.30
N GLY A 65 -17.83 1.58 10.28
CA GLY A 65 -17.83 0.99 11.62
C GLY A 65 -16.48 1.11 12.32
N GLY A 66 -15.92 -0.03 12.72
CA GLY A 66 -14.74 -0.15 13.59
C GLY A 66 -13.41 0.37 13.02
N THR A 67 -13.37 0.82 11.77
CA THR A 67 -12.16 1.35 11.10
C THR A 67 -12.31 2.78 10.62
N SER A 68 -13.52 3.35 10.68
CA SER A 68 -13.82 4.70 10.18
C SER A 68 -12.94 5.80 10.83
N TRP A 69 -12.56 5.62 12.09
CA TRP A 69 -11.70 6.54 12.84
C TRP A 69 -10.29 6.70 12.23
N MET A 70 -9.82 5.74 11.44
CA MET A 70 -8.47 5.75 10.85
C MET A 70 -8.32 6.87 9.81
N TYR A 71 -9.38 7.12 9.03
CA TYR A 71 -9.31 7.97 7.84
C TYR A 71 -9.01 9.43 8.17
N ARG A 72 -9.53 9.94 9.29
CA ARG A 72 -9.18 11.30 9.73
C ARG A 72 -7.66 11.46 9.88
N HIS A 73 -7.03 10.53 10.58
CA HIS A 73 -5.58 10.59 10.85
C HIS A 73 -4.74 10.35 9.60
N ALA A 74 -5.17 9.40 8.75
CA ALA A 74 -4.49 9.12 7.49
C ALA A 74 -4.57 10.32 6.52
N HIS A 75 -5.74 10.98 6.43
CA HIS A 75 -5.91 12.16 5.59
C HIS A 75 -5.10 13.35 6.11
N GLU A 76 -5.13 13.64 7.42
CA GLU A 76 -4.32 14.71 8.02
C GLU A 76 -2.82 14.50 7.75
N ALA A 77 -2.33 13.25 7.83
CA ALA A 77 -0.95 12.90 7.51
C ALA A 77 -0.63 12.99 6.01
N ALA A 78 -1.55 12.57 5.14
CA ALA A 78 -1.40 12.66 3.69
C ALA A 78 -1.33 14.12 3.22
N ASP A 79 -2.22 14.98 3.73
CA ASP A 79 -2.22 16.42 3.44
C ASP A 79 -0.89 17.05 3.86
N GLU A 80 -0.37 16.68 5.03
CA GLU A 80 0.91 17.21 5.50
C GLU A 80 2.08 16.71 4.66
N MET A 81 2.08 15.43 4.28
CA MET A 81 3.10 14.88 3.38
C MET A 81 3.11 15.61 2.04
N GLY A 82 1.94 15.91 1.47
CA GLY A 82 1.82 16.69 0.25
C GLY A 82 2.40 18.10 0.37
N LYS A 83 2.15 18.80 1.48
CA LYS A 83 2.74 20.12 1.75
C LYS A 83 4.26 20.06 1.86
N LEU A 84 4.81 19.08 2.59
CA LEU A 84 6.25 18.93 2.77
C LEU A 84 6.95 18.51 1.47
N ALA A 85 6.31 17.66 0.67
CA ALA A 85 6.79 17.31 -0.66
C ALA A 85 6.88 18.54 -1.58
N LYS A 86 5.82 19.39 -1.60
CA LYS A 86 5.79 20.66 -2.35
C LYS A 86 6.83 21.67 -1.87
N LEU A 87 7.09 21.71 -0.55
CA LEU A 87 8.14 22.56 0.02
C LEU A 87 9.54 22.13 -0.46
N GLY A 88 9.71 20.85 -0.79
CA GLY A 88 10.95 20.29 -1.31
C GLY A 88 12.04 20.15 -0.25
N TYR A 89 13.22 19.69 -0.66
CA TYR A 89 14.39 19.46 0.17
C TYR A 89 15.63 20.07 -0.47
N ASP A 90 16.55 20.55 0.37
CA ASP A 90 17.74 21.28 -0.07
C ASP A 90 19.03 20.43 0.00
N ASN A 91 18.99 19.30 0.71
CA ASN A 91 20.13 18.39 0.86
C ASN A 91 19.72 16.91 0.98
N ALA A 92 20.72 16.03 0.96
CA ALA A 92 20.51 14.58 0.97
C ALA A 92 19.87 14.06 2.27
N LEU A 93 20.20 14.64 3.42
CA LEU A 93 19.64 14.23 4.71
C LEU A 93 18.14 14.56 4.80
N GLN A 94 17.77 15.78 4.40
CA GLN A 94 16.37 16.19 4.29
C GLN A 94 15.58 15.28 3.33
N LYS A 95 16.17 14.91 2.18
CA LYS A 95 15.57 13.95 1.26
C LYS A 95 15.32 12.60 1.92
N ARG A 96 16.30 12.07 2.66
CA ARG A 96 16.19 10.78 3.37
C ARG A 96 15.07 10.80 4.41
N VAL A 97 15.04 11.82 5.27
CA VAL A 97 13.99 11.97 6.29
C VAL A 97 12.60 12.01 5.66
N LEU A 98 12.44 12.83 4.61
CA LEU A 98 11.16 12.96 3.94
C LEU A 98 10.76 11.68 3.19
N ALA A 99 11.73 10.96 2.62
CA ALA A 99 11.48 9.66 1.99
C ALA A 99 11.03 8.62 3.03
N GLN A 100 11.67 8.58 4.21
CA GLN A 100 11.25 7.69 5.29
C GLN A 100 9.87 8.08 5.82
N ALA A 101 9.54 9.38 5.91
CA ALA A 101 8.20 9.83 6.28
C ALA A 101 7.16 9.31 5.28
N GLY A 102 7.43 9.43 3.97
CA GLY A 102 6.57 8.85 2.93
C GLY A 102 6.35 7.34 3.08
N ARG A 103 7.39 6.57 3.45
CA ARG A 103 7.25 5.13 3.76
C ARG A 103 6.32 4.88 4.95
N GLN A 104 6.49 5.63 6.04
CA GLN A 104 5.62 5.49 7.22
C GLN A 104 4.15 5.83 6.90
N LEU A 105 3.92 6.86 6.08
CA LEU A 105 2.58 7.20 5.62
C LEU A 105 1.97 6.06 4.79
N MET A 106 2.71 5.49 3.83
CA MET A 106 2.20 4.37 3.02
C MET A 106 1.91 3.13 3.85
N LEU A 107 2.73 2.82 4.86
CA LEU A 107 2.47 1.73 5.81
C LEU A 107 1.16 1.97 6.57
N ALA A 108 0.94 3.20 7.07
CA ALA A 108 -0.29 3.57 7.75
C ALA A 108 -1.53 3.55 6.83
N MET A 109 -1.36 3.75 5.52
CA MET A 109 -2.44 3.71 4.53
C MET A 109 -2.68 2.32 3.91
N SER A 110 -1.97 1.28 4.36
CA SER A 110 -2.20 -0.08 3.87
C SER A 110 -3.65 -0.51 4.11
N SER A 111 -4.33 -0.95 3.04
CA SER A 111 -5.71 -1.42 3.11
C SER A 111 -5.87 -2.72 3.91
N ASP A 112 -4.78 -3.44 4.17
CA ASP A 112 -4.80 -4.64 5.01
C ASP A 112 -5.15 -4.29 6.47
N LEU A 113 -4.72 -3.12 6.96
CA LEU A 113 -4.97 -2.70 8.34
C LEU A 113 -6.48 -2.66 8.66
N PRO A 114 -7.31 -1.86 7.96
CA PRO A 114 -8.74 -1.85 8.23
C PRO A 114 -9.41 -3.18 7.83
N PHE A 115 -8.93 -3.88 6.79
CA PHE A 115 -9.49 -5.17 6.41
C PHE A 115 -9.35 -6.23 7.51
N VAL A 116 -8.17 -6.35 8.12
CA VAL A 116 -7.90 -7.31 9.18
C VAL A 116 -8.68 -6.94 10.45
N ILE A 117 -8.71 -5.65 10.81
CA ILE A 117 -9.51 -5.13 11.93
C ILE A 117 -11.00 -5.44 11.75
N SER A 118 -11.57 -5.18 10.57
CA SER A 118 -13.01 -5.38 10.30
C SER A 118 -13.42 -6.86 10.19
N ASN A 119 -12.45 -7.77 10.06
CA ASN A 119 -12.66 -9.21 10.19
C ASN A 119 -12.43 -9.72 11.62
N GLY A 120 -12.04 -8.84 12.56
CA GLY A 120 -11.86 -9.21 13.97
C GLY A 120 -10.57 -9.99 14.24
N HIS A 121 -9.62 -9.98 13.32
CA HIS A 121 -8.33 -10.67 13.47
C HIS A 121 -7.25 -9.67 13.88
N PHE A 122 -6.33 -10.08 14.77
CA PHE A 122 -5.14 -9.29 15.16
C PHE A 122 -5.41 -7.79 15.41
N VAL A 123 -6.58 -7.45 15.96
CA VAL A 123 -7.11 -6.08 15.99
C VAL A 123 -6.13 -5.12 16.66
N ASP A 124 -5.63 -5.48 17.85
CA ASP A 124 -4.72 -4.62 18.61
C ASP A 124 -3.38 -4.45 17.90
N ARG A 125 -2.83 -5.52 17.32
CA ARG A 125 -1.61 -5.46 16.50
C ARG A 125 -1.77 -4.53 15.30
N MET A 126 -2.90 -4.56 14.61
CA MET A 126 -3.13 -3.69 13.44
C MET A 126 -3.32 -2.23 13.84
N LYS A 127 -3.96 -1.97 14.99
CA LYS A 127 -3.99 -0.63 15.58
C LYS A 127 -2.60 -0.14 15.95
N ASP A 128 -1.79 -1.00 16.59
CA ASP A 128 -0.42 -0.66 16.96
C ASP A 128 0.44 -0.35 15.74
N LEU A 129 0.29 -1.10 14.65
CA LEU A 129 1.00 -0.84 13.40
C LEU A 129 0.56 0.49 12.77
N PHE A 130 -0.74 0.78 12.76
CA PHE A 130 -1.26 2.06 12.27
C PHE A 130 -0.73 3.25 13.08
N PHE A 131 -0.87 3.20 14.40
CA PHE A 131 -0.47 4.29 15.28
C PHE A 131 1.05 4.45 15.39
N SER A 132 1.82 3.36 15.36
CA SER A 132 3.29 3.45 15.36
C SER A 132 3.80 4.07 14.05
N SER A 133 3.27 3.64 12.90
CA SER A 133 3.60 4.23 11.60
C SER A 133 3.28 5.73 11.57
N LEU A 134 2.08 6.14 12.02
CA LEU A 134 1.74 7.57 12.09
C LEU A 134 2.59 8.36 13.07
N ARG A 135 2.94 7.77 14.22
CA ARG A 135 3.81 8.42 15.20
C ARG A 135 5.19 8.70 14.61
N GLU A 136 5.78 7.71 13.94
CA GLU A 136 7.07 7.89 13.27
C GLU A 136 6.97 8.86 12.10
N PHE A 137 5.87 8.84 11.33
CA PHE A 137 5.59 9.85 10.32
C PHE A 137 5.66 11.28 10.92
N TRP A 138 4.85 11.56 11.94
CA TRP A 138 4.80 12.89 12.54
C TRP A 138 6.14 13.30 13.16
N ARG A 139 6.86 12.37 13.78
CA ARG A 139 8.21 12.61 14.29
C ARG A 139 9.16 13.04 13.19
N LEU A 140 9.18 12.30 12.06
CA LEU A 140 10.01 12.63 10.91
C LEU A 140 9.63 13.98 10.29
N THR A 141 8.34 14.35 10.28
CA THR A 141 7.94 15.69 9.82
C THR A 141 8.51 16.82 10.69
N ASN A 142 8.53 16.63 12.01
CA ASN A 142 9.10 17.61 12.94
C ASN A 142 10.62 17.70 12.79
N GLU A 143 11.28 16.56 12.62
CA GLU A 143 12.72 16.48 12.36
C GLU A 143 13.09 17.14 11.04
N PHE A 144 12.29 16.94 10.00
CA PHE A 144 12.47 17.62 8.73
C PHE A 144 12.37 19.15 8.88
N ARG A 145 11.36 19.66 9.59
CA ARG A 145 11.24 21.11 9.86
C ARG A 145 12.44 21.64 10.65
N ARG A 146 12.88 20.91 11.68
CA ARG A 146 14.07 21.25 12.47
C ARG A 146 15.34 21.31 11.62
N LEU A 147 15.54 20.36 10.70
CA LEU A 147 16.67 20.38 9.75
C LEU A 147 16.63 21.61 8.83
N ARG A 148 15.44 22.08 8.45
CA ARG A 148 15.30 23.30 7.63
C ARG A 148 15.64 24.57 8.40
N GLU A 149 15.42 24.58 9.71
CA GLU A 149 15.77 25.68 10.62
C GLU A 149 17.26 25.65 11.04
N GLY A 150 18.06 24.73 10.50
CA GLY A 150 19.48 24.59 10.83
C GLY A 150 19.76 23.78 12.10
N GLY A 151 18.75 23.08 12.63
CA GLY A 151 18.92 22.13 13.72
C GLY A 151 19.44 20.77 13.23
N ASP A 152 19.60 19.84 14.19
CA ASP A 152 20.14 18.50 13.95
C ASP A 152 19.15 17.40 14.38
N ILE A 153 19.37 16.17 13.91
CA ILE A 153 18.55 15.00 14.20
C ILE A 153 19.42 13.80 14.60
N ASP A 154 18.78 12.78 15.16
CA ASP A 154 19.43 11.51 15.44
C ASP A 154 19.49 10.65 14.16
N GLU A 155 20.59 10.74 13.43
CA GLU A 155 20.82 9.99 12.19
C GLU A 155 20.91 8.47 12.40
N ASP A 156 21.41 8.01 13.56
CA ASP A 156 21.49 6.58 13.87
C ASP A 156 20.09 5.99 14.01
N ARG A 157 19.17 6.71 14.67
CA ARG A 157 17.78 6.30 14.75
C ARG A 157 17.09 6.32 13.39
N LEU A 158 17.32 7.35 12.57
CA LEU A 158 16.81 7.39 11.20
C LEU A 158 17.26 6.14 10.44
N ARG A 159 18.55 5.80 10.54
CA ARG A 159 19.11 4.61 9.89
C ARG A 159 18.48 3.31 10.39
N CYS A 160 18.27 3.15 11.70
CA CYS A 160 17.57 1.99 12.23
C CYS A 160 16.16 1.87 11.64
N LEU A 161 15.42 2.98 11.59
CA LEU A 161 14.08 3.01 11.03
C LEU A 161 14.06 2.73 9.52
N GLU A 162 15.05 3.22 8.77
CA GLU A 162 15.24 2.93 7.34
C GLU A 162 15.52 1.43 7.09
N LEU A 163 16.19 0.75 8.02
CA LEU A 163 16.46 -0.69 7.94
C LEU A 163 15.22 -1.53 8.30
N GLU A 164 14.49 -1.13 9.35
CA GLU A 164 13.25 -1.79 9.77
C GLU A 164 12.16 -1.65 8.71
N ASN A 165 11.95 -0.43 8.20
CA ASN A 165 10.91 -0.09 7.23
C ASN A 165 11.53 0.30 5.89
N CYS A 166 12.15 -0.67 5.23
CA CYS A 166 12.95 -0.49 4.01
C CYS A 166 12.17 -0.61 2.69
N VAL A 167 10.83 -0.70 2.74
CA VAL A 167 9.98 -0.84 1.54
C VAL A 167 10.15 0.39 0.64
N PHE A 168 10.28 0.17 -0.67
CA PHE A 168 10.54 1.24 -1.65
C PHE A 168 11.85 2.00 -1.36
N PRO A 169 13.03 1.36 -1.56
CA PRO A 169 14.33 1.98 -1.29
C PRO A 169 14.57 3.25 -2.12
N ASN A 170 14.00 3.31 -3.32
CA ASN A 170 14.13 4.43 -4.26
C ASN A 170 12.94 5.40 -4.22
N LEU A 171 12.17 5.42 -3.12
CA LEU A 171 11.07 6.35 -2.97
C LEU A 171 11.57 7.79 -3.15
N ASP A 172 10.95 8.52 -4.07
CA ASP A 172 11.18 9.96 -4.22
C ASP A 172 10.07 10.73 -3.50
N PRO A 173 10.38 11.60 -2.52
CA PRO A 173 9.37 12.43 -1.87
C PRO A 173 8.50 13.24 -2.83
N LYS A 174 9.01 13.57 -4.03
CA LYS A 174 8.25 14.31 -5.05
C LYS A 174 6.98 13.60 -5.53
N TRP A 175 6.90 12.27 -5.39
CA TRP A 175 5.69 11.52 -5.76
C TRP A 175 4.46 11.92 -4.95
N PHE A 176 4.66 12.56 -3.80
CA PHE A 176 3.59 13.04 -2.95
C PHE A 176 3.17 14.50 -3.25
N GLU A 177 3.79 15.19 -4.21
CA GLU A 177 3.40 16.57 -4.59
C GLU A 177 1.97 16.66 -5.15
N SER A 178 1.39 15.56 -5.60
CA SER A 178 0.00 15.52 -6.09
C SER A 178 -1.04 15.21 -5.02
N LEU A 179 -0.62 14.95 -3.77
CA LEU A 179 -1.52 14.94 -2.61
C LEU A 179 -1.92 16.39 -2.26
#